data_AF-A0A2P4Z6Y7-F1
#
_entry.id   AF-A0A2P4Z6Y7-F1
#
_cell.length_a   1.000
_cell.length_b   1.000
_cell.length_c   1.000
_cell.angle_alpha   90.00
_cell.angle_beta   90.00
_cell.angle_gamma   90.00
#
_symmetry.space_group_name_H-M   'P 1'
#
loop_
_entity.id
_entity.type
_entity.pdbx_description
1 polymer ?
#
loop_
_entity_poly.entity_id
_entity_poly.type
_entity_poly.pdbx_seq_one_letter_code
_entity_poly.pdbx_strand_id
1 'polypeptide(L)'
;MSNPSQLFLLADHIKLSLLEWQRAQNLDPDDNSHNSDVSRSFDQLRNGIASLEQESARLQEAGDEVASQAITESLPGLHKQFDELISQYHSLAGSLSQEPGEEADELSSSANRSARKPKSVRFSENPPSPTQELFGRYRDDPNASSESLGYSDHAAGLSNQQIHAYHSQIMQEQDDHLDRLGESIGRQRELSMRIGDELESHMAILEEVDEATDRHSSRLDRAKKALGKVAKSASDNKQLAIIFALIIILVLLIAILK
;
A
#
# COMPACT_ATOMS: atom_id res chain seq x y z
N MET A 1 -12.78 -6.94 4.50
CA MET A 1 -12.40 -8.25 3.95
C MET A 1 -12.24 -8.08 2.46
N SER A 2 -11.02 -8.30 1.97
CA SER A 2 -10.68 -8.14 0.54
C SER A 2 -11.24 -9.35 -0.20
N ASN A 3 -12.22 -9.15 -1.09
CA ASN A 3 -12.76 -10.27 -1.86
C ASN A 3 -11.78 -10.63 -3.00
N PRO A 4 -11.58 -11.92 -3.31
CA PRO A 4 -10.67 -12.34 -4.38
C PRO A 4 -11.04 -11.73 -5.74
N SER A 5 -12.33 -11.59 -6.03
CA SER A 5 -12.85 -10.94 -7.23
C SER A 5 -12.46 -9.46 -7.35
N GLN A 6 -12.40 -8.73 -6.22
CA GLN A 6 -11.98 -7.33 -6.21
C GLN A 6 -10.50 -7.19 -6.52
N LEU A 7 -9.67 -8.16 -6.12
CA LEU A 7 -8.24 -8.15 -6.45
C LEU A 7 -7.98 -8.48 -7.92
N PHE A 8 -8.77 -9.35 -8.54
CA PHE A 8 -8.70 -9.56 -9.98
C PHE A 8 -9.08 -8.30 -10.77
N LEU A 9 -10.13 -7.58 -10.34
CA LEU A 9 -10.50 -6.29 -10.96
C LEU A 9 -9.41 -5.24 -10.78
N LEU A 10 -8.77 -5.21 -9.61
CA LEU A 10 -7.62 -4.36 -9.36
C LEU A 10 -6.45 -4.72 -10.29
N ALA A 11 -6.13 -6.00 -10.44
CA ALA A 11 -5.09 -6.47 -11.36
C ALA A 11 -5.36 -6.04 -12.81
N ASP A 12 -6.61 -6.11 -13.28
CA ASP A 12 -7.00 -5.62 -14.60
C ASP A 12 -6.86 -4.09 -14.73
N HIS A 13 -7.19 -3.35 -13.68
CA HIS A 13 -6.97 -1.90 -13.65
C HIS A 13 -5.47 -1.54 -13.73
N ILE A 14 -4.61 -2.27 -13.02
CA ILE A 14 -3.15 -2.10 -13.10
C ILE A 14 -2.67 -2.35 -14.52
N LYS A 15 -3.16 -3.40 -15.16
CA LYS A 15 -2.85 -3.70 -16.57
C LYS A 15 -3.22 -2.53 -17.49
N LEU A 16 -4.40 -1.96 -17.34
CA LEU A 16 -4.85 -0.80 -18.12
C LEU A 16 -3.96 0.42 -17.87
N SER A 17 -3.64 0.72 -16.61
CA SER A 17 -2.76 1.83 -16.26
C SER A 17 -1.33 1.66 -16.81
N LEU A 18 -0.86 0.42 -16.95
CA LEU A 18 0.46 0.10 -17.50
C LEU A 18 0.48 0.31 -19.03
N LEU A 19 -0.62 -0.02 -19.73
CA LEU A 19 -0.79 0.28 -21.15
C LEU A 19 -0.94 1.78 -21.42
N GLU A 20 -1.62 2.50 -20.54
CA GLU A 20 -1.71 3.96 -20.60
C GLU A 20 -0.36 4.60 -20.37
N TRP A 21 0.41 4.13 -19.39
CA TRP A 21 1.77 4.59 -19.17
C TRP A 21 2.69 4.29 -20.36
N GLN A 22 2.59 3.10 -20.96
CA GLN A 22 3.32 2.79 -22.19
C GLN A 22 2.96 3.77 -23.32
N ARG A 23 1.67 4.09 -23.50
CA ARG A 23 1.23 5.07 -24.50
C ARG A 23 1.71 6.49 -24.17
N ALA A 24 1.66 6.89 -22.91
CA ALA A 24 2.10 8.19 -22.44
C ALA A 24 3.61 8.35 -22.65
N GLN A 25 4.41 7.32 -22.35
CA GLN A 25 5.85 7.32 -22.59
C GLN A 25 6.20 7.48 -24.08
N ASN A 26 5.38 6.94 -24.99
CA ASN A 26 5.52 7.15 -26.43
C ASN A 26 5.18 8.59 -26.88
N LEU A 27 4.41 9.35 -26.09
CA LEU A 27 4.01 10.73 -26.37
C LEU A 27 4.90 11.76 -25.68
N ASP A 28 5.24 11.55 -24.42
CA ASP A 28 6.04 12.43 -23.58
C ASP A 28 6.90 11.58 -22.61
N PRO A 29 8.22 11.48 -22.83
CA PRO A 29 9.10 10.62 -22.03
C PRO A 29 9.37 11.15 -20.61
N ASP A 30 9.06 12.42 -20.32
CA ASP A 30 9.34 13.06 -19.03
C ASP A 30 8.16 12.96 -18.02
N ASP A 31 6.98 12.51 -18.46
CA ASP A 31 5.80 12.39 -17.59
C ASP A 31 5.88 11.16 -16.67
N ASN A 32 6.32 11.42 -15.44
CA ASN A 32 6.46 10.41 -14.38
C ASN A 32 5.24 10.30 -13.46
N SER A 33 4.15 11.02 -13.73
CA SER A 33 2.95 11.02 -12.88
C SER A 33 2.36 9.61 -12.72
N HIS A 34 2.20 8.92 -13.85
CA HIS A 34 1.66 7.57 -13.96
C HIS A 34 2.49 6.51 -13.22
N ASN A 35 3.81 6.69 -13.11
CA ASN A 35 4.70 5.74 -12.43
C ASN A 35 4.39 5.63 -10.92
N SER A 36 4.05 6.76 -10.31
CA SER A 36 3.71 6.81 -8.88
C SER A 36 2.37 6.13 -8.57
N ASP A 37 1.37 6.28 -9.45
CA ASP A 37 0.05 5.67 -9.32
C ASP A 37 0.10 4.17 -9.56
N VAL A 38 0.84 3.74 -10.59
CA VAL A 38 1.09 2.32 -10.89
C VAL A 38 1.78 1.64 -9.70
N SER A 39 2.84 2.23 -9.15
CA SER A 39 3.55 1.68 -7.98
C SER A 39 2.63 1.50 -6.77
N ARG A 40 1.78 2.50 -6.49
CA ARG A 40 0.81 2.45 -5.39
C ARG A 40 -0.26 1.37 -5.59
N SER A 41 -0.69 1.16 -6.83
CA SER A 41 -1.66 0.12 -7.18
C SER A 41 -1.08 -1.30 -7.06
N PHE A 42 0.21 -1.50 -7.37
CA PHE A 42 0.94 -2.74 -7.09
C PHE A 42 1.04 -3.03 -5.60
N ASP A 43 1.37 -2.03 -4.79
CA ASP A 43 1.39 -2.17 -3.33
C ASP A 43 0.00 -2.53 -2.78
N GLN A 44 -1.06 -1.95 -3.35
CA GLN A 44 -2.44 -2.27 -2.99
C GLN A 44 -2.81 -3.73 -3.35
N LEU A 45 -2.38 -4.22 -4.51
CA LEU A 45 -2.59 -5.62 -4.92
C LEU A 45 -1.83 -6.58 -3.99
N ARG A 46 -0.55 -6.29 -3.72
CA ARG A 46 0.31 -7.09 -2.84
C ARG A 46 -0.25 -7.21 -1.42
N ASN A 47 -0.68 -6.08 -0.84
CA ASN A 47 -1.28 -6.06 0.49
C ASN A 47 -2.63 -6.80 0.51
N GLY A 48 -3.41 -6.70 -0.58
CA GLY A 48 -4.66 -7.44 -0.73
C GLY A 48 -4.45 -8.96 -0.75
N ILE A 49 -3.43 -9.43 -1.48
CA ILE A 49 -3.03 -10.83 -1.57
C ILE A 49 -2.59 -11.35 -0.19
N ALA A 50 -1.70 -10.64 0.49
CA ALA A 50 -1.22 -11.03 1.83
C ALA A 50 -2.37 -11.09 2.86
N SER A 51 -3.34 -10.17 2.77
CA SER A 51 -4.54 -10.21 3.61
C SER A 51 -5.43 -11.42 3.32
N LEU A 52 -5.49 -11.90 2.07
CA LEU A 52 -6.25 -13.10 1.69
C LEU A 52 -5.55 -14.39 2.14
N GLU A 53 -4.22 -14.44 2.10
CA GLU A 53 -3.43 -15.53 2.69
C GLU A 53 -3.64 -15.63 4.20
N GLN A 54 -3.65 -14.48 4.89
CA GLN A 54 -3.92 -14.46 6.34
C GLN A 54 -5.35 -14.88 6.66
N GLU A 55 -6.32 -14.49 5.83
CA GLU A 55 -7.73 -14.87 6.01
C GLU A 55 -7.95 -16.37 5.72
N SER A 56 -7.28 -16.93 4.71
CA SER A 56 -7.37 -18.38 4.45
C SER A 56 -6.79 -19.21 5.59
N ALA A 57 -5.66 -18.78 6.17
CA ALA A 57 -5.05 -19.42 7.34
C ALA A 57 -5.97 -19.35 8.56
N ARG A 58 -6.59 -18.19 8.80
CA ARG A 58 -7.55 -18.00 9.90
C ARG A 58 -8.80 -18.87 9.73
N LEU A 59 -9.37 -18.93 8.52
CA LEU A 59 -10.56 -19.74 8.24
C LEU A 59 -10.26 -21.24 8.34
N GLN A 60 -9.04 -21.64 8.00
CA GLN A 60 -8.57 -23.02 8.17
C GLN A 60 -8.44 -23.41 9.65
N GLU A 61 -7.93 -22.51 10.51
CA GLU A 61 -7.91 -22.71 11.97
C GLU A 61 -9.32 -22.69 12.59
N ALA A 62 -10.24 -21.89 12.03
CA ALA A 62 -11.63 -21.81 12.48
C ALA A 62 -12.51 -23.00 12.03
N GLY A 63 -11.98 -23.90 11.19
CA GLY A 63 -12.67 -25.10 10.70
C GLY A 63 -13.69 -24.84 9.59
N ASP A 64 -13.67 -23.66 8.95
CA ASP A 64 -14.52 -23.35 7.79
C ASP A 64 -13.79 -23.72 6.50
N GLU A 65 -13.77 -25.02 6.20
CA GLU A 65 -13.02 -25.58 5.08
C GLU A 65 -13.51 -25.09 3.71
N VAL A 66 -14.81 -24.79 3.56
CA VAL A 66 -15.40 -24.39 2.27
C VAL A 66 -14.94 -22.99 1.86
N ALA A 67 -14.97 -22.04 2.79
CA ALA A 67 -14.51 -20.67 2.53
C ALA A 67 -12.99 -20.61 2.34
N SER A 68 -12.24 -21.40 3.13
CA SER A 68 -10.78 -21.51 3.00
C SER A 68 -10.35 -22.11 1.65
N GLN A 69 -11.04 -23.16 1.17
CA GLN A 69 -10.76 -23.78 -0.13
C GLN A 69 -11.01 -22.82 -1.30
N ALA A 70 -12.10 -22.06 -1.30
CA ALA A 70 -12.41 -21.09 -2.35
C ALA A 70 -11.34 -19.98 -2.47
N ILE A 71 -10.84 -19.50 -1.33
CA ILE A 71 -9.75 -18.51 -1.32
C ILE A 71 -8.46 -19.15 -1.82
N THR A 72 -8.11 -20.34 -1.32
CA THR A 72 -6.87 -21.05 -1.67
C THR A 72 -6.81 -21.42 -3.15
N GLU A 73 -7.95 -21.72 -3.79
CA GLU A 73 -8.03 -22.00 -5.23
C GLU A 73 -7.73 -20.75 -6.09
N SER A 74 -8.17 -19.57 -5.63
CA SER A 74 -7.99 -18.32 -6.37
C SER A 74 -6.60 -17.68 -6.23
N LEU A 75 -5.90 -17.99 -5.13
CA LEU A 75 -4.62 -17.43 -4.73
C LEU A 75 -3.46 -17.64 -5.73
N PRO A 76 -3.21 -18.86 -6.25
CA PRO A 76 -2.13 -19.09 -7.21
C PRO A 76 -2.37 -18.36 -8.54
N GLY A 77 -3.63 -18.21 -8.97
CA GLY A 77 -3.97 -17.43 -10.17
C GLY A 77 -3.66 -15.96 -10.00
N LEU A 78 -3.89 -15.43 -8.80
CA LEU A 78 -3.66 -14.02 -8.46
C LEU A 78 -2.15 -13.70 -8.36
N HIS A 79 -1.36 -14.60 -7.76
CA HIS A 79 0.12 -14.49 -7.74
C HIS A 79 0.71 -14.49 -9.14
N LYS A 80 0.25 -15.40 -10.01
CA LYS A 80 0.73 -15.48 -11.39
C LYS A 80 0.47 -14.19 -12.16
N GLN A 81 -0.72 -13.59 -12.00
CA GLN A 81 -1.04 -12.30 -12.64
C GLN A 81 -0.19 -11.15 -12.10
N PHE A 82 0.05 -11.13 -10.79
CA PHE A 82 0.90 -10.14 -10.15
C PHE A 82 2.36 -10.21 -10.67
N ASP A 83 2.94 -11.40 -10.74
CA ASP A 83 4.30 -11.61 -11.25
C ASP A 83 4.43 -11.19 -12.72
N GLU A 84 3.42 -11.50 -13.54
CA GLU A 84 3.36 -11.11 -14.94
C GLU A 84 3.30 -9.57 -15.08
N LEU A 85 2.46 -8.89 -14.29
CA LEU A 85 2.36 -7.43 -14.28
C LEU A 85 3.66 -6.75 -13.83
N ILE A 86 4.33 -7.29 -12.81
CA ILE A 86 5.64 -6.78 -12.35
C ILE A 86 6.69 -6.88 -13.45
N SER A 87 6.73 -8.01 -14.16
CA SER A 87 7.70 -8.20 -15.25
C SER A 87 7.51 -7.17 -16.36
N GLN A 88 6.26 -6.85 -16.70
CA GLN A 88 5.92 -5.82 -17.68
C GLN A 88 6.32 -4.42 -17.20
N TYR A 89 6.08 -4.12 -15.93
CA TYR A 89 6.48 -2.85 -15.32
C TYR A 89 8.00 -2.67 -15.32
N HIS A 90 8.77 -3.68 -14.89
CA HIS A 90 10.25 -3.60 -14.90
C HIS A 90 10.82 -3.51 -16.31
N SER A 91 10.23 -4.20 -17.29
CA SER A 91 10.64 -4.08 -18.70
C SER A 91 10.49 -2.64 -19.21
N LEU A 92 9.39 -1.99 -18.86
CA LEU A 92 9.06 -0.65 -19.34
C LEU A 92 9.82 0.44 -18.55
N ALA A 93 10.04 0.23 -17.24
CA ALA A 93 10.87 1.09 -16.40
C ALA A 93 12.36 0.99 -16.74
N GLY A 94 12.83 -0.21 -17.09
CA GLY A 94 14.20 -0.45 -17.57
C GLY A 94 14.51 0.30 -18.86
N SER A 95 13.52 0.46 -19.75
CA SER A 95 13.67 1.23 -20.99
C SER A 95 13.91 2.73 -20.76
N LEU A 96 13.51 3.27 -19.60
CA LEU A 96 13.74 4.68 -19.23
C LEU A 96 15.17 4.92 -18.70
N SER A 97 15.90 3.85 -18.36
CA SER A 97 17.23 3.94 -17.72
C SER A 97 18.40 3.78 -18.69
N GLN A 98 18.15 3.66 -20.00
CA GLN A 98 19.18 3.40 -20.99
C GLN A 98 19.57 4.67 -21.76
N GLU A 99 20.25 5.59 -21.07
CA GLU A 99 21.19 6.53 -21.69
C GLU A 99 22.49 5.78 -22.04
N PRO A 100 23.09 5.99 -23.23
CA PRO A 100 24.34 5.33 -23.62
C PRO A 100 25.58 6.13 -23.19
N GLY A 101 26.53 5.46 -22.54
CA GLY A 101 27.92 5.91 -22.32
C GLY A 101 28.34 5.79 -20.86
N GLU A 102 29.54 5.40 -20.46
CA GLU A 102 30.82 5.10 -21.09
C GLU A 102 31.61 4.27 -20.05
N GLU A 103 32.69 3.63 -20.48
CA GLU A 103 33.52 2.73 -19.67
C GLU A 103 34.21 3.39 -18.46
N ALA A 104 34.42 2.55 -17.43
CA ALA A 104 35.52 2.53 -16.46
C ALA A 104 35.91 3.83 -15.71
N ASP A 105 35.81 3.82 -14.38
CA ASP A 105 37.02 3.82 -13.55
C ASP A 105 36.74 3.41 -12.09
N GLU A 106 37.76 2.82 -11.48
CA GLU A 106 37.80 2.36 -10.10
C GLU A 106 37.81 3.51 -9.07
N LEU A 107 37.47 3.15 -7.82
CA LEU A 107 38.09 3.57 -6.54
C LEU A 107 37.09 4.06 -5.47
N SER A 108 36.94 3.17 -4.47
CA SER A 108 36.99 3.44 -3.04
C SER A 108 36.48 4.78 -2.47
N SER A 109 35.50 4.59 -1.58
CA SER A 109 35.52 4.99 -0.16
C SER A 109 34.77 6.24 0.28
N SER A 110 34.28 6.08 1.51
CA SER A 110 33.85 7.11 2.46
C SER A 110 32.36 7.50 2.42
N ALA A 111 31.64 6.72 3.22
CA ALA A 111 30.97 7.24 4.41
C ALA A 111 29.90 8.33 4.23
N ASN A 112 28.69 7.90 4.59
CA ASN A 112 27.76 8.65 5.42
C ASN A 112 27.05 9.82 4.73
N ARG A 113 25.85 9.55 4.23
CA ARG A 113 24.72 10.48 4.28
C ARG A 113 23.40 9.70 4.33
N SER A 114 22.86 9.70 5.53
CA SER A 114 21.57 9.22 5.99
C SER A 114 20.44 9.27 4.94
N ALA A 115 19.80 8.12 4.77
CA ALA A 115 18.54 7.96 4.05
C ALA A 115 17.40 8.66 4.80
N ARG A 116 16.69 9.56 4.13
CA ARG A 116 15.36 10.02 4.56
C ARG A 116 14.36 9.73 3.45
N LYS A 117 13.53 8.70 3.66
CA LYS A 117 12.33 8.44 2.85
C LYS A 117 11.18 9.27 3.42
N PRO A 118 10.45 10.08 2.63
CA PRO A 118 9.23 10.72 3.13
C PRO A 118 8.10 9.69 3.21
N LYS A 119 7.41 9.67 4.36
CA LYS A 119 6.18 8.91 4.59
C LYS A 119 5.02 9.72 4.01
N SER A 120 4.10 9.11 3.26
CA SER A 120 2.86 9.77 2.81
C SER A 120 1.66 9.16 3.53
N VAL A 121 0.89 10.03 4.20
CA VAL A 121 -0.35 9.70 4.90
C VAL A 121 -1.53 9.97 3.98
N ARG A 122 -2.44 8.99 3.92
CA ARG A 122 -3.60 8.92 3.05
C ARG A 122 -4.79 9.65 3.70
N PHE A 123 -5.22 10.78 3.15
CA PHE A 123 -6.53 11.37 3.46
C PHE A 123 -7.56 10.88 2.44
N SER A 124 -8.52 10.08 2.93
CA SER A 124 -9.74 9.76 2.22
C SER A 124 -10.79 10.76 2.68
N GLU A 125 -11.06 11.80 1.89
CA GLU A 125 -12.35 12.49 1.93
C GLU A 125 -12.57 13.18 0.59
N ASN A 126 -13.55 12.68 -0.16
CA ASN A 126 -13.85 13.10 -1.52
C ASN A 126 -14.95 14.18 -1.47
N PRO A 127 -14.63 15.49 -1.56
CA PRO A 127 -15.63 16.44 -2.03
C PRO A 127 -15.81 16.20 -3.54
N PRO A 128 -17.05 16.26 -4.07
CA PRO A 128 -17.28 16.09 -5.50
C PRO A 128 -16.44 17.10 -6.29
N SER A 129 -15.63 16.59 -7.21
CA SER A 129 -14.77 17.41 -8.05
C SER A 129 -15.63 18.19 -9.07
N PRO A 130 -15.59 19.53 -9.10
CA PRO A 130 -16.41 20.34 -10.00
C PRO A 130 -16.00 20.23 -11.48
N THR A 131 -14.86 19.59 -11.78
CA THR A 131 -14.37 19.40 -13.15
C THR A 131 -15.18 18.38 -13.95
N GLN A 132 -15.96 17.52 -13.30
CA GLN A 132 -16.76 16.50 -13.99
C GLN A 132 -18.02 17.05 -14.68
N GLU A 133 -18.46 18.27 -14.33
CA GLU A 133 -19.53 18.98 -15.02
C GLU A 133 -19.01 19.80 -16.22
N LEU A 134 -17.74 20.20 -16.21
CA LEU A 134 -17.18 21.10 -17.22
C LEU A 134 -16.72 20.39 -18.50
N PHE A 135 -16.37 19.10 -18.41
CA PHE A 135 -15.93 18.30 -19.54
C PHE A 135 -16.78 17.02 -19.62
N GLY A 136 -17.78 17.04 -20.51
CA GLY A 136 -18.65 15.90 -20.77
C GLY A 136 -17.88 14.64 -21.20
N ARG A 137 -18.48 13.47 -20.96
CA ARG A 137 -17.88 12.19 -21.38
C ARG A 137 -17.71 12.14 -22.89
N TYR A 138 -16.49 11.89 -23.35
CA TYR A 138 -16.19 11.66 -24.76
C TYR A 138 -17.03 10.48 -25.28
N ARG A 139 -17.82 10.72 -26.34
CA ARG A 139 -18.71 9.73 -26.97
C ARG A 139 -18.47 9.75 -28.47
N ASP A 140 -18.19 8.59 -29.06
CA ASP A 140 -17.96 8.41 -30.51
C ASP A 140 -19.26 8.49 -31.33
N ASP A 141 -20.03 9.57 -31.17
CA ASP A 141 -21.14 9.89 -32.06
C ASP A 141 -20.85 11.25 -32.71
N PRO A 142 -20.64 11.31 -34.04
CA PRO A 142 -20.31 12.56 -34.73
C PRO A 142 -21.40 13.62 -34.59
N ASN A 143 -22.64 13.23 -34.24
CA ASN A 143 -23.76 14.15 -33.98
C ASN A 143 -23.97 14.46 -32.49
N ALA A 144 -23.23 13.82 -31.57
CA ALA A 144 -23.26 14.16 -30.13
C ALA A 144 -22.28 15.31 -29.77
N SER A 145 -21.46 15.73 -30.73
CA SER A 145 -20.47 16.80 -30.56
C SER A 145 -21.09 18.20 -30.45
N SER A 146 -22.38 18.38 -30.78
CA SER A 146 -23.06 19.68 -30.61
C SER A 146 -23.61 19.89 -29.20
N GLU A 147 -23.88 18.82 -28.44
CA GLU A 147 -24.51 18.91 -27.10
C GLU A 147 -23.49 18.98 -25.95
N SER A 148 -22.25 18.53 -26.16
CA SER A 148 -21.23 18.44 -25.09
C SER A 148 -20.36 19.70 -24.92
N LEU A 149 -20.50 20.70 -25.79
CA LEU A 149 -19.91 22.03 -25.61
C LEU A 149 -21.06 22.99 -25.30
N GLY A 150 -21.55 22.98 -24.06
CA GLY A 150 -22.64 23.86 -23.61
C GLY A 150 -22.38 25.36 -23.86
N TYR A 151 -21.13 25.74 -24.12
CA TYR A 151 -20.75 27.09 -24.51
C TYR A 151 -20.88 27.42 -26.01
N SER A 152 -20.71 26.45 -26.91
CA SER A 152 -20.75 26.72 -28.36
C SER A 152 -22.18 26.84 -28.88
N ASP A 153 -23.12 26.09 -28.29
CA ASP A 153 -24.53 26.11 -28.73
C ASP A 153 -25.24 27.40 -28.31
N HIS A 154 -24.91 27.96 -27.15
CA HIS A 154 -25.46 29.24 -26.67
C HIS A 154 -24.97 30.48 -27.45
N ALA A 155 -23.84 30.38 -28.15
CA ALA A 155 -23.29 31.48 -28.96
C ALA A 155 -23.80 31.46 -30.41
N ALA A 156 -24.43 30.37 -30.85
CA ALA A 156 -24.96 30.21 -32.20
C ALA A 156 -26.23 31.06 -32.40
N GLY A 157 -26.05 32.31 -32.85
CA GLY A 157 -27.15 33.23 -33.16
C GLY A 157 -27.11 34.56 -32.43
N LEU A 158 -26.11 34.78 -31.56
CA LEU A 158 -25.88 36.05 -30.89
C LEU A 158 -25.08 37.02 -31.78
N SER A 159 -25.38 38.32 -31.70
CA SER A 159 -24.57 39.35 -32.38
C SER A 159 -23.18 39.47 -31.72
N ASN A 160 -22.17 39.95 -32.45
CA ASN A 160 -20.80 40.10 -31.92
C ASN A 160 -20.73 40.88 -30.59
N GLN A 161 -21.58 41.89 -30.39
CA GLN A 161 -21.66 42.63 -29.12
C GLN A 161 -22.23 41.78 -27.97
N GLN A 162 -23.23 40.94 -28.26
CA GLN A 162 -23.81 40.03 -27.27
C GLN A 162 -22.86 38.88 -26.93
N ILE A 163 -22.12 38.37 -27.91
CA ILE A 163 -21.05 37.37 -27.68
C ILE A 163 -19.97 37.96 -26.77
N HIS A 164 -19.56 39.20 -27.01
CA HIS A 164 -18.56 39.87 -26.14
C HIS A 164 -19.06 40.02 -24.70
N ALA A 165 -20.32 40.46 -24.50
CA ALA A 165 -20.91 40.59 -23.18
C ALA A 165 -21.04 39.23 -22.46
N TYR A 166 -21.45 38.18 -23.19
CA TYR A 166 -21.52 36.82 -22.68
C TYR A 166 -20.14 36.30 -22.26
N HIS A 167 -19.13 36.50 -23.11
CA HIS A 167 -17.77 36.06 -22.81
C HIS A 167 -17.16 36.80 -21.61
N SER A 168 -17.45 38.10 -21.42
CA SER A 168 -17.00 38.83 -20.23
C SER A 168 -17.62 38.29 -18.94
N GLN A 169 -18.89 37.86 -18.98
CA GLN A 169 -19.54 37.26 -17.83
C GLN A 169 -18.93 35.90 -17.49
N ILE A 170 -18.64 35.10 -18.50
CA ILE A 170 -17.99 33.78 -18.34
C ILE A 170 -16.58 33.92 -17.76
N MET A 171 -15.80 34.89 -18.24
CA MET A 171 -14.46 35.13 -17.73
C MET A 171 -14.49 35.55 -16.27
N GLN A 172 -15.46 36.38 -15.89
CA GLN A 172 -15.65 36.77 -14.50
C GLN A 172 -16.06 35.58 -13.61
N GLU A 173 -16.92 34.70 -14.11
CA GLU A 173 -17.32 33.48 -13.41
C GLU A 173 -16.15 32.49 -13.25
N GLN A 174 -15.29 32.39 -14.27
CA GLN A 174 -14.07 31.58 -14.19
C GLN A 174 -13.07 32.14 -13.17
N ASP A 175 -12.87 33.46 -13.12
CA ASP A 175 -12.01 34.09 -12.11
C ASP A 175 -12.51 33.79 -10.68
N ASP A 176 -13.83 33.89 -10.45
CA ASP A 176 -14.45 33.54 -9.16
C ASP A 176 -14.24 32.04 -8.81
N HIS A 177 -14.23 31.15 -9.81
CA HIS A 177 -13.91 29.73 -9.63
C HIS A 177 -12.43 29.51 -9.30
N LEU A 178 -11.51 30.25 -9.93
CA LEU A 178 -10.08 30.16 -9.68
C LEU A 178 -9.72 30.67 -8.28
N ASP A 179 -10.37 31.73 -7.80
CA ASP A 179 -10.17 32.23 -6.44
C ASP A 179 -10.58 31.19 -5.38
N ARG A 180 -11.73 30.54 -5.57
CA ARG A 180 -12.18 29.44 -4.70
C ARG A 180 -11.24 28.24 -4.75
N LEU A 181 -10.73 27.92 -5.94
CA LEU A 181 -9.74 26.86 -6.12
C LEU A 181 -8.44 27.22 -5.40
N GLY A 182 -7.96 28.46 -5.54
CA GLY A 182 -6.78 28.98 -4.85
C GLY A 182 -6.90 28.90 -3.33
N GLU A 183 -8.06 29.26 -2.78
CA GLU A 183 -8.35 29.12 -1.34
C GLU A 183 -8.30 27.65 -0.89
N SER A 184 -8.86 26.74 -1.68
CA SER A 184 -8.84 25.29 -1.40
C SER A 184 -7.43 24.69 -1.46
N ILE A 185 -6.62 25.11 -2.43
CA ILE A 185 -5.21 24.71 -2.57
C ILE A 185 -4.40 25.25 -1.39
N GLY A 186 -4.69 26.48 -0.94
CA GLY A 186 -4.10 27.08 0.26
C GLY A 186 -4.35 26.23 1.51
N ARG A 187 -5.62 25.85 1.75
CA ARG A 187 -5.99 24.95 2.87
C ARG A 187 -5.36 23.56 2.74
N GLN A 188 -5.30 23.01 1.53
CA GLN A 188 -4.65 21.72 1.28
C GLN A 188 -3.15 21.77 1.57
N ARG A 189 -2.46 22.86 1.20
CA ARG A 189 -1.05 23.08 1.53
C ARG A 189 -0.84 23.15 3.04
N GLU A 190 -1.71 23.85 3.76
CA GLU A 190 -1.67 23.93 5.23
C GLU A 190 -1.84 22.54 5.86
N LEU A 191 -2.83 21.77 5.40
CA LEU A 191 -3.04 20.40 5.85
C LEU A 191 -1.81 19.53 5.57
N SER A 192 -1.21 19.63 4.38
CA SER A 192 0.02 18.92 4.01
C SER A 192 1.18 19.22 4.95
N MET A 193 1.37 20.49 5.32
CA MET A 193 2.42 20.88 6.29
C MET A 193 2.16 20.25 7.67
N ARG A 194 0.91 20.30 8.17
CA ARG A 194 0.54 19.67 9.45
C ARG A 194 0.74 18.15 9.44
N ILE A 195 0.44 17.49 8.31
CA ILE A 195 0.70 16.05 8.13
C ILE A 195 2.20 15.77 8.20
N GLY A 196 3.02 16.63 7.58
CA GLY A 196 4.48 16.54 7.66
C GLY A 196 4.98 16.61 9.11
N ASP A 197 4.48 17.57 9.88
CA ASP A 197 4.85 17.72 11.29
C ASP A 197 4.43 16.53 12.15
N GLU A 198 3.20 16.00 11.96
CA GLU A 198 2.72 14.82 12.68
C GLU A 198 3.49 13.55 12.29
N LEU A 199 3.90 13.43 11.03
CA LEU A 199 4.74 12.33 10.57
C LEU A 199 6.13 12.33 11.21
N GLU A 200 6.72 13.50 11.40
CA GLU A 200 7.99 13.66 12.12
C GLU A 200 7.81 13.28 13.61
N SER A 201 6.71 13.73 14.23
CA SER A 201 6.33 13.30 15.59
C SER A 201 6.17 11.78 15.70
N HIS A 202 5.45 11.17 14.75
CA HIS A 202 5.28 9.73 14.68
C HIS A 202 6.60 8.99 14.42
N MET A 203 7.58 9.59 13.74
CA MET A 203 8.93 9.01 13.61
C MET A 203 9.62 8.90 14.97
N ALA A 204 9.54 9.94 15.80
CA ALA A 204 10.10 9.91 17.15
C ALA A 204 9.42 8.85 18.03
N ILE A 205 8.09 8.72 17.96
CA ILE A 205 7.34 7.70 18.71
C ILE A 205 7.73 6.29 18.24
N LEU A 206 7.92 6.07 16.94
CA LEU A 206 8.33 4.76 16.42
C LEU A 206 9.73 4.35 16.91
N GLU A 207 10.66 5.30 17.06
CA GLU A 207 11.97 5.05 17.64
C GLU A 207 11.86 4.63 19.12
N GLU A 208 10.99 5.28 19.90
CA GLU A 208 10.71 4.89 21.28
C GLU A 208 10.09 3.47 21.38
N VAL A 209 9.17 3.16 20.46
CA VAL A 209 8.54 1.83 20.37
C VAL A 209 9.57 0.76 20.02
N ASP A 210 10.51 1.04 19.14
CA ASP A 210 11.60 0.13 18.78
C ASP A 210 12.49 -0.15 20.00
N GLU A 211 12.90 0.90 20.72
CA GLU A 211 13.70 0.76 21.95
C GLU A 211 12.93 -0.01 23.05
N ALA A 212 11.63 0.23 23.20
CA ALA A 212 10.78 -0.53 24.11
C ALA A 212 10.68 -2.01 23.70
N THR A 213 10.58 -2.29 22.39
CA THR A 213 10.52 -3.65 21.83
C THR A 213 11.83 -4.40 22.08
N ASP A 214 12.98 -3.77 21.87
CA ASP A 214 14.29 -4.32 22.19
C ASP A 214 14.44 -4.66 23.68
N ARG A 215 13.98 -3.76 24.56
CA ARG A 215 13.93 -4.01 26.00
C ARG A 215 13.04 -5.22 26.33
N HIS A 216 11.86 -5.32 25.73
CA HIS A 216 10.96 -6.47 25.94
C HIS A 216 11.54 -7.78 25.41
N SER A 217 12.17 -7.76 24.22
CA SER A 217 12.87 -8.91 23.65
C SER A 217 13.97 -9.42 24.59
N SER A 218 14.80 -8.52 25.13
CA SER A 218 15.86 -8.89 26.07
C SER A 218 15.31 -9.50 27.38
N ARG A 219 14.17 -9.00 27.87
CA ARG A 219 13.50 -9.55 29.07
C ARG A 219 12.88 -10.91 28.80
N LEU A 220 12.27 -11.09 27.63
CA LEU A 220 11.72 -12.38 27.19
C LEU A 220 12.82 -13.42 27.02
N ASP A 221 13.97 -13.07 26.44
CA ASP A 221 15.11 -14.00 26.31
C ASP A 221 15.64 -14.44 27.68
N ARG A 222 15.75 -13.51 28.64
CA ARG A 222 16.12 -13.84 30.03
C ARG A 222 15.07 -14.73 30.70
N ALA A 223 13.79 -14.43 30.52
CA ALA A 223 12.70 -15.24 31.06
C ALA A 223 12.70 -16.65 30.46
N LYS A 224 12.92 -16.78 29.15
CA LYS A 224 13.06 -18.06 28.45
C LYS A 224 14.24 -18.87 28.97
N LYS A 225 15.40 -18.23 29.19
CA LYS A 225 16.58 -18.86 29.80
C LYS A 225 16.30 -19.33 31.23
N ALA A 226 15.62 -18.52 32.04
CA ALA A 226 15.23 -18.89 33.39
C ALA A 226 14.26 -20.07 33.40
N LEU A 227 13.25 -20.05 32.53
CA LEU A 227 12.29 -21.15 32.38
C LEU A 227 12.99 -22.45 31.92
N GLY A 228 13.94 -22.35 30.99
CA GLY A 228 14.76 -23.49 30.57
C GLY A 228 15.59 -24.09 31.72
N LYS A 229 16.17 -23.25 32.59
CA LYS A 229 16.87 -23.71 33.80
C LYS A 229 15.91 -24.41 34.77
N VAL A 230 14.74 -23.82 35.03
CA VAL A 230 13.73 -24.42 35.91
C VAL A 230 13.24 -25.76 35.38
N ALA A 231 12.94 -25.85 34.08
CA ALA A 231 12.53 -27.09 33.44
C ALA A 231 13.59 -28.19 33.58
N LYS A 232 14.87 -27.85 33.40
CA LYS A 232 15.98 -28.80 33.56
C LYS A 232 16.16 -29.22 35.03
N SER A 233 16.14 -28.28 35.98
CA SER A 233 16.19 -28.62 37.41
C SER A 233 15.00 -29.49 37.87
N ALA A 234 13.82 -29.29 37.29
CA ALA A 234 12.66 -30.14 37.57
C ALA A 234 12.85 -31.59 37.05
N SER A 235 13.48 -31.79 35.89
CA SER A 235 13.75 -33.15 35.38
C SER A 235 14.75 -33.91 36.26
N ASP A 236 15.78 -33.22 36.73
CA ASP A 236 16.83 -33.83 37.56
C ASP A 236 16.28 -34.23 38.95
N ASN A 237 15.44 -33.39 39.54
CA ASN A 237 14.77 -33.69 40.80
C ASN A 237 13.76 -34.84 40.68
N LYS A 238 13.10 -35.00 39.52
CA LYS A 238 12.18 -36.12 39.28
C LYS A 238 12.90 -37.48 39.34
N GLN A 239 14.11 -37.57 38.81
CA GLN A 239 14.91 -38.81 38.88
C GLN A 239 15.28 -39.17 40.32
N LEU A 240 15.73 -38.19 41.12
CA LEU A 240 16.02 -38.41 42.55
C LEU A 240 14.76 -38.79 43.36
N ALA A 241 13.62 -38.15 43.08
CA ALA A 241 12.35 -38.48 43.71
C ALA A 241 11.91 -39.93 43.41
N ILE A 242 12.10 -40.40 42.17
CA ILE A 242 11.81 -41.79 41.78
C ILE A 242 12.72 -42.76 42.56
N ILE A 243 14.03 -42.48 42.64
CA ILE A 243 14.97 -43.30 43.42
C ILE A 243 14.54 -43.37 44.90
N PHE A 244 14.21 -42.23 45.51
CA PHE A 244 13.77 -42.18 46.90
C PHE A 244 12.46 -42.94 47.14
N ALA A 245 11.48 -42.81 46.23
CA ALA A 245 10.24 -43.58 46.29
C ALA A 245 10.48 -45.09 46.20
N LEU A 246 11.38 -45.54 45.32
CA LEU A 246 11.77 -46.96 45.22
C LEU A 246 12.39 -47.48 46.53
N ILE A 247 13.23 -46.68 47.19
CA ILE A 247 13.83 -47.05 48.49
C ILE A 247 12.74 -47.22 49.56
N ILE A 248 11.77 -46.30 49.63
CA ILE A 248 10.66 -46.41 50.58
C ILE A 248 9.87 -47.69 50.33
N ILE A 249 9.52 -47.97 49.07
CA ILE A 249 8.79 -49.19 48.69
C ILE A 249 9.57 -50.43 49.10
N LEU A 250 10.88 -50.47 48.87
CA LEU A 250 11.76 -51.58 49.26
C LEU A 250 11.74 -51.82 50.78
N VAL A 251 11.87 -50.75 51.58
CA VAL A 251 11.83 -50.83 53.05
C VAL A 251 10.48 -51.34 53.53
N LEU A 252 9.38 -50.88 52.94
CA LEU A 252 8.03 -51.34 53.24
C LEU A 252 7.87 -52.83 52.93
N LEU A 253 8.38 -53.28 51.78
CA LEU A 253 8.37 -54.70 51.39
C LEU A 253 9.15 -55.56 52.38
N ILE A 254 10.33 -55.12 52.83
CA ILE A 254 11.12 -55.83 53.84
C ILE A 254 10.38 -55.87 55.18
N ALA A 255 9.74 -54.77 55.60
CA ALA A 255 9.00 -54.72 56.86
C ALA A 255 7.74 -55.60 56.87
N ILE A 256 7.11 -55.81 55.70
CA ILE A 256 5.95 -56.71 55.56
C ILE A 256 6.39 -58.17 55.43
N LEU A 257 7.51 -58.45 54.76
CA LEU A 257 8.00 -59.80 54.52
C LEU A 257 8.69 -60.42 55.75
N LYS A 258 9.22 -59.58 56.64
CA LYS A 258 9.90 -59.97 57.88
C LYS A 258 8.93 -60.08 59.04
#